data_AF-A0A934S129-F1
#
_entry.id   AF-A0A934S129-F1
#
_cell.length_a   1.000
_cell.length_b   1.000
_cell.length_c   1.000
_cell.angle_alpha   90.00
_cell.angle_beta   90.00
_cell.angle_gamma   90.00
#
_symmetry.space_group_name_H-M   'P 1'
#
loop_
_entity.id
_entity.type
_entity.pdbx_description
1 polymer ?
#
loop_
_entity_poly.entity_id
_entity_poly.type
_entity_poly.pdbx_seq_one_letter_code
_entity_poly.pdbx_strand_id
1 'polypeptide(L)'
;MLPDVSQEVVFDKATIDELLLREKNGRPLLMRLFEIYLEETPRLLEELESAVAAKNPDDIYDIVHQMKGSAAALGARKLFRVTEAVLPLCKSGEVLEIENVIERIEDESDLFIAKVSEVLNKL
;
A
#
# COMPACT_ATOMS: atom_id res chain seq x y z
N MET A 1 0.59 11.12 -15.31
CA MET A 1 -0.70 10.91 -14.62
C MET A 1 -0.73 9.51 -14.03
N LEU A 2 -1.25 9.36 -12.81
CA LEU A 2 -1.39 8.05 -12.15
C LEU A 2 -2.54 7.24 -12.78
N PRO A 3 -2.52 5.89 -12.69
CA PRO A 3 -3.57 5.05 -13.26
C PRO A 3 -4.92 5.26 -12.55
N ASP A 4 -6.01 5.24 -13.33
CA ASP A 4 -7.35 5.07 -12.78
C ASP A 4 -7.52 3.63 -12.31
N VAL A 5 -7.69 3.44 -10.99
CA VAL A 5 -7.90 2.15 -10.35
C VAL A 5 -9.34 2.00 -9.83
N SER A 6 -10.28 2.84 -10.29
CA SER A 6 -11.69 2.79 -9.89
C SER A 6 -12.36 1.43 -10.15
N GLN A 7 -11.96 0.76 -11.23
CA GLN A 7 -12.48 -0.55 -11.64
C GLN A 7 -11.68 -1.74 -11.07
N GLU A 8 -10.55 -1.50 -10.38
CA GLU A 8 -9.75 -2.55 -9.74
C GLU A 8 -10.39 -2.93 -8.39
N VAL A 9 -10.25 -4.19 -8.00
CA VAL A 9 -10.72 -4.64 -6.68
C VAL A 9 -9.83 -4.05 -5.58
N VAL A 10 -10.37 -3.77 -4.39
CA VAL A 10 -9.55 -3.23 -3.28
C VAL A 10 -8.46 -4.21 -2.86
N PHE A 11 -8.85 -5.48 -2.71
CA PHE A 11 -7.93 -6.57 -2.42
C PHE A 11 -8.28 -7.82 -3.22
N ASP A 12 -7.29 -8.69 -3.41
CA ASP A 12 -7.49 -10.02 -3.98
C ASP A 12 -8.08 -10.97 -2.94
N LYS A 13 -9.31 -11.45 -3.19
CA LYS A 13 -10.01 -12.33 -2.25
C LYS A 13 -9.26 -13.64 -2.02
N ALA A 14 -8.66 -14.23 -3.06
CA ALA A 14 -7.95 -15.49 -2.93
C ALA A 14 -6.74 -15.36 -1.99
N THR A 15 -5.98 -14.26 -2.10
CA THR A 15 -4.89 -13.92 -1.19
C THR A 15 -5.40 -13.75 0.25
N ILE A 16 -6.48 -12.98 0.46
CA ILE A 16 -7.07 -12.80 1.80
C ILE A 16 -7.50 -14.13 2.41
N ASP A 17 -8.22 -14.97 1.65
CA ASP A 17 -8.68 -16.29 2.11
C ASP A 17 -7.49 -17.19 2.47
N GLU A 18 -6.43 -17.20 1.65
CA GLU A 18 -5.21 -17.96 1.92
C GLU A 18 -4.51 -17.49 3.21
N LEU A 19 -4.38 -16.19 3.41
CA LEU A 19 -3.75 -15.61 4.60
C LEU A 19 -4.58 -15.84 5.87
N LEU A 20 -5.91 -15.95 5.74
CA LEU A 20 -6.80 -16.33 6.84
C LEU A 20 -6.60 -17.79 7.25
N LEU A 21 -6.46 -18.71 6.29
CA LEU A 21 -6.28 -20.14 6.56
C LEU A 21 -4.91 -20.49 7.16
N ARG A 22 -3.89 -19.66 6.92
CA ARG A 22 -2.55 -19.86 7.44
C ARG A 22 -2.47 -19.37 8.89
N GLU A 23 -2.54 -20.28 9.85
CA GLU A 23 -2.50 -19.91 11.27
C GLU A 23 -1.18 -20.27 11.96
N LYS A 24 -0.80 -19.47 12.97
CA LYS A 24 0.25 -19.80 13.93
C LYS A 24 -0.18 -19.35 15.32
N ASN A 25 -0.12 -20.27 16.29
CA ASN A 25 -0.55 -20.02 17.68
C ASN A 25 -1.99 -19.48 17.80
N GLY A 26 -2.91 -20.01 16.97
CA GLY A 26 -4.32 -19.59 16.98
C GLY A 26 -4.59 -18.20 16.43
N ARG A 27 -3.64 -17.58 15.73
CA ARG A 27 -3.84 -16.30 15.02
C ARG A 27 -3.64 -16.46 13.52
N PRO A 28 -4.58 -16.00 12.68
CA PRO A 28 -4.41 -15.93 11.23
C PRO A 28 -3.16 -15.13 10.84
N LEU A 29 -2.49 -15.54 9.77
CA LEU A 29 -1.36 -14.82 9.20
C LEU A 29 -1.81 -13.44 8.71
N LEU A 30 -3.02 -13.33 8.16
CA LEU A 30 -3.60 -12.04 7.76
C LEU A 30 -3.59 -11.05 8.91
N MET A 31 -4.10 -11.44 10.08
CA MET A 31 -4.17 -10.55 11.25
C MET A 31 -2.78 -10.05 11.64
N ARG A 32 -1.78 -10.94 11.67
CA ARG A 32 -0.41 -10.58 12.06
C ARG A 32 0.28 -9.66 11.04
N LEU A 33 0.11 -9.92 9.74
CA LEU A 33 0.68 -9.07 8.69
C LEU A 33 -0.05 -7.72 8.62
N PHE A 34 -1.37 -7.72 8.88
CA PHE A 34 -2.17 -6.51 8.89
C PHE A 34 -1.85 -5.62 10.09
N GLU A 35 -1.60 -6.19 11.28
CA GLU A 35 -1.07 -5.45 12.44
C GLU A 35 0.22 -4.70 12.09
N ILE A 36 1.19 -5.38 11.45
CA ILE A 36 2.45 -4.76 10.99
C ILE A 36 2.17 -3.65 9.97
N TYR A 37 1.29 -3.92 9.00
CA TYR A 37 0.93 -2.94 7.99
C TYR A 37 0.31 -1.66 8.60
N LEU A 38 -0.57 -1.80 9.59
CA LEU A 38 -1.20 -0.67 10.29
C LEU A 38 -0.17 0.15 11.09
N GLU A 39 0.85 -0.50 11.64
CA GLU A 39 1.93 0.17 12.37
C GLU A 39 2.88 0.92 11.41
N GLU A 40 3.21 0.32 10.27
CA GLU A 40 4.19 0.90 9.33
C GLU A 40 3.61 2.01 8.46
N THR A 41 2.35 1.90 8.03
CA THR A 41 1.77 2.79 7.01
C THR A 41 1.84 4.27 7.38
N PRO A 42 1.46 4.73 8.60
CA PRO A 42 1.53 6.15 8.95
C PRO A 42 2.96 6.70 8.90
N ARG A 43 3.94 5.92 9.38
CA ARG A 43 5.36 6.30 9.33
C ARG A 43 5.86 6.44 7.89
N LEU A 44 5.50 5.50 7.02
CA LEU A 44 5.90 5.53 5.60
C LEU A 44 5.27 6.71 4.85
N LEU A 45 4.04 7.09 5.18
CA LEU A 45 3.40 8.27 4.60
C LEU A 45 4.12 9.57 5.04
N GLU A 46 4.47 9.71 6.31
CA GLU A 46 5.24 10.86 6.81
C GLU A 46 6.65 10.94 6.18
N GLU A 47 7.32 9.79 6.02
CA GLU A 47 8.60 9.71 5.31
C GLU A 47 8.45 10.10 3.83
N LEU A 48 7.35 9.68 3.18
CA LEU A 48 7.07 10.02 1.78
C LEU A 48 6.82 11.52 1.61
N GLU A 49 6.04 12.13 2.50
CA GLU A 49 5.83 13.58 2.55
C GLU A 49 7.16 14.34 2.67
N SER A 50 8.02 13.88 3.57
CA SER A 50 9.35 14.46 3.79
C SER A 50 10.23 14.34 2.54
N ALA A 51 10.24 13.18 1.88
CA ALA A 51 11.01 12.92 0.67
C ALA A 51 10.53 13.78 -0.52
N VAL A 52 9.21 13.97 -0.67
CA VAL A 52 8.62 14.87 -1.68
C VAL A 52 9.00 16.32 -1.39
N ALA A 53 8.90 16.77 -0.13
CA ALA A 53 9.31 18.12 0.26
C ALA A 53 10.81 18.38 0.02
N ALA A 54 11.66 17.38 0.26
CA ALA A 54 13.08 17.41 -0.03
C ALA A 54 13.43 17.28 -1.52
N LYS A 55 12.45 17.02 -2.38
CA LYS A 55 12.64 16.73 -3.82
C LYS A 55 13.66 15.61 -4.06
N ASN A 56 13.60 14.57 -3.23
CA ASN A 56 14.52 13.42 -3.33
C ASN A 56 13.82 12.21 -3.96
N PRO A 57 13.90 12.03 -5.29
CA PRO A 57 13.22 10.92 -5.98
C PRO A 57 13.74 9.54 -5.58
N ASP A 58 14.98 9.43 -5.10
CA ASP A 58 15.54 8.15 -4.64
C ASP A 58 14.88 7.71 -3.33
N ASP A 59 14.72 8.63 -2.37
CA ASP A 59 14.00 8.34 -1.12
C ASP A 59 12.52 8.00 -1.41
N ILE A 60 11.87 8.76 -2.31
CA ILE A 60 10.49 8.45 -2.75
C ILE A 60 10.42 7.04 -3.34
N TYR A 61 11.40 6.64 -4.17
CA TYR A 61 11.45 5.31 -4.74
C TYR A 61 11.52 4.23 -3.66
N ASP A 62 12.42 4.36 -2.69
CA ASP A 62 12.63 3.34 -1.65
C ASP A 62 11.38 3.17 -0.77
N ILE A 63 10.74 4.27 -0.38
CA ILE A 63 9.52 4.26 0.43
C ILE A 63 8.36 3.63 -0.36
N VAL A 64 8.13 4.08 -1.60
CA VAL A 64 7.08 3.52 -2.48
C VAL A 64 7.34 2.03 -2.79
N HIS A 65 8.61 1.63 -2.90
CA HIS A 65 8.99 0.25 -3.14
C HIS A 65 8.63 -0.64 -1.95
N GLN A 66 8.87 -0.17 -0.72
CA GLN A 66 8.44 -0.84 0.50
C GLN A 66 6.92 -0.98 0.54
N MET A 67 6.17 0.11 0.30
CA MET A 67 4.71 0.09 0.30
C MET A 67 4.14 -0.87 -0.76
N LYS A 68 4.74 -0.91 -1.96
CA LYS A 68 4.38 -1.90 -3.00
C LYS A 68 4.59 -3.34 -2.53
N GLY A 69 5.68 -3.60 -1.82
CA GLY A 69 5.98 -4.92 -1.25
C GLY A 69 4.90 -5.37 -0.28
N SER A 70 4.52 -4.50 0.66
CA SER A 70 3.43 -4.75 1.61
C SER A 70 2.09 -4.94 0.90
N ALA A 71 1.78 -4.11 -0.11
CA ALA A 71 0.58 -4.23 -0.92
C ALA A 71 0.52 -5.58 -1.67
N ALA A 72 1.64 -6.03 -2.24
CA ALA A 72 1.72 -7.32 -2.91
C ALA A 72 1.54 -8.49 -1.93
N ALA A 73 2.19 -8.43 -0.76
CA ALA A 73 2.13 -9.48 0.25
C ALA A 73 0.73 -9.66 0.85
N LEU A 74 -0.03 -8.58 0.99
CA LEU A 74 -1.38 -8.56 1.55
C LEU A 74 -2.49 -8.63 0.49
N GLY A 75 -2.13 -8.59 -0.80
CA GLY A 75 -3.08 -8.59 -1.90
C GLY A 75 -3.84 -7.27 -2.07
N ALA A 76 -3.32 -6.13 -1.61
CA ALA A 76 -3.91 -4.80 -1.78
C ALA A 76 -3.78 -4.32 -3.24
N ARG A 77 -4.75 -4.64 -4.08
CA ARG A 77 -4.62 -4.53 -5.55
C ARG A 77 -4.59 -3.10 -6.05
N LYS A 78 -5.45 -2.21 -5.55
CA LYS A 78 -5.44 -0.79 -5.94
C LYS A 78 -4.13 -0.11 -5.54
N LEU A 79 -3.73 -0.26 -4.28
CA LEU A 79 -2.47 0.29 -3.76
C LEU A 79 -1.26 -0.25 -4.54
N PHE A 80 -1.24 -1.55 -4.83
CA PHE A 80 -0.19 -2.15 -5.65
C PHE A 80 -0.10 -1.49 -7.04
N ARG A 81 -1.23 -1.26 -7.71
CA ARG A 81 -1.24 -0.61 -9.04
C ARG A 81 -0.74 0.82 -9.01
N VAL A 82 -1.15 1.60 -8.00
CA VAL A 82 -0.68 2.99 -7.83
C VAL A 82 0.83 3.01 -7.59
N THR A 83 1.31 2.25 -6.62
CA THR A 83 2.74 2.19 -6.27
C THR A 83 3.58 1.62 -7.43
N GLU A 84 3.09 0.61 -8.14
CA GLU A 84 3.73 0.07 -9.37
C GLU A 84 3.93 1.14 -10.44
N ALA A 85 2.93 2.02 -10.65
CA ALA A 85 3.02 3.09 -11.63
C ALA A 85 3.92 4.25 -11.20
N VAL A 86 4.10 4.47 -9.89
CA VAL A 86 4.95 5.54 -9.35
C VAL A 86 6.45 5.19 -9.49
N LEU A 87 6.84 3.93 -9.31
CA LEU A 87 8.27 3.55 -9.27
C LEU A 87 9.09 3.94 -10.52
N PRO A 88 8.60 3.78 -11.76
CA PRO A 88 9.32 4.25 -12.94
C PRO A 88 9.48 5.77 -12.98
N LEU A 89 8.50 6.52 -12.46
CA LEU A 89 8.51 7.98 -12.41
C LEU A 89 9.53 8.51 -11.40
N CYS A 90 9.77 7.77 -10.31
CA CYS A 90 10.86 8.11 -9.39
C CYS A 90 12.21 8.01 -10.09
N LYS A 91 12.43 6.96 -10.88
CA LYS A 91 13.69 6.76 -11.61
C LYS A 91 13.99 7.83 -12.66
N SER A 92 12.97 8.45 -13.25
CA SER A 92 13.14 9.57 -14.18
C SER A 92 13.05 10.95 -13.51
N GLY A 93 12.73 11.01 -12.20
CA GLY A 93 12.49 12.25 -11.46
C GLY A 93 11.13 12.90 -11.72
N GLU A 94 10.36 12.40 -12.70
CA GLU A 94 9.03 12.88 -13.07
C GLU A 94 7.99 12.75 -11.94
N VAL A 95 8.26 11.92 -10.92
CA VAL A 95 7.38 11.78 -9.75
C VAL A 95 7.12 13.12 -9.04
N LEU A 96 8.08 14.05 -9.09
CA LEU A 96 7.97 15.37 -8.48
C LEU A 96 7.01 16.32 -9.25
N GLU A 97 6.66 15.97 -10.48
CA GLU A 97 5.71 16.71 -11.32
C GLU A 97 4.29 16.14 -11.21
N ILE A 98 4.13 14.98 -10.56
CA ILE A 98 2.84 14.36 -10.36
C ILE A 98 2.19 14.95 -9.11
N GLU A 99 1.13 15.70 -9.33
CA GLU A 99 0.27 16.18 -8.25
C GLU A 99 -0.41 14.98 -7.55
N ASN A 100 -0.61 15.12 -6.24
CA ASN A 100 -1.41 14.20 -5.41
C ASN A 100 -0.88 12.76 -5.34
N VAL A 101 0.41 12.51 -5.57
CA VAL A 101 1.01 11.16 -5.38
C VAL A 101 0.77 10.63 -3.97
N ILE A 102 1.00 11.49 -2.96
CA ILE A 102 0.84 11.13 -1.54
C ILE A 102 -0.62 10.83 -1.24
N GLU A 103 -1.51 11.78 -1.53
CA GLU A 103 -2.97 11.64 -1.34
C GLU A 103 -3.48 10.37 -2.02
N ARG A 104 -3.01 10.06 -3.23
CA ARG A 104 -3.44 8.85 -3.95
C ARG A 104 -2.96 7.56 -3.30
N ILE A 105 -1.76 7.53 -2.72
CA ILE A 105 -1.24 6.37 -2.00
C ILE A 105 -1.96 6.22 -0.65
N GLU A 106 -2.21 7.32 0.04
CA GLU A 106 -2.95 7.37 1.30
C GLU A 106 -4.40 6.89 1.13
N ASP A 107 -5.15 7.44 0.17
CA ASP A 107 -6.54 7.05 -0.13
C ASP A 107 -6.69 5.53 -0.35
N GLU A 108 -5.80 4.95 -1.16
CA GLU A 108 -5.86 3.53 -1.46
C GLU A 108 -5.39 2.66 -0.28
N SER A 109 -4.51 3.18 0.57
CA SER A 109 -4.11 2.55 1.83
C SER A 109 -5.28 2.54 2.83
N ASP A 110 -5.95 3.67 3.01
CA ASP A 110 -7.12 3.81 3.89
C ASP A 110 -8.28 2.95 3.46
N LEU A 111 -8.56 2.90 2.15
CA LEU A 111 -9.60 2.04 1.60
C LEU A 111 -9.28 0.56 1.84
N PHE A 112 -8.02 0.16 1.67
CA PHE A 112 -7.58 -1.20 1.97
C PHE A 112 -7.72 -1.52 3.46
N ILE A 113 -7.30 -0.62 4.35
CA ILE A 113 -7.41 -0.76 5.80
C ILE A 113 -8.86 -0.95 6.22
N ALA A 114 -9.77 -0.10 5.73
CA ALA A 114 -11.18 -0.18 6.03
C ALA A 114 -11.76 -1.53 5.62
N LYS A 115 -11.45 -2.00 4.40
CA LYS A 115 -12.01 -3.24 3.86
C LYS A 115 -11.46 -4.50 4.49
N VAL A 116 -10.17 -4.54 4.86
CA VAL A 116 -9.62 -5.70 5.59
C VAL A 116 -10.09 -5.71 7.04
N SER A 117 -10.25 -4.56 7.68
CA SER A 117 -10.84 -4.48 9.02
C SER A 117 -12.28 -5.02 9.04
N GLU A 118 -13.10 -4.75 8.03
CA GLU A 118 -14.43 -5.36 7.88
C GLU A 118 -14.39 -6.90 7.78
N VAL A 119 -13.33 -7.48 7.20
CA VAL A 119 -13.14 -8.93 7.12
C VAL A 119 -12.76 -9.49 8.48
N LEU A 120 -11.76 -8.89 9.14
CA LEU A 120 -11.26 -9.36 10.43
C LEU A 120 -12.30 -9.23 11.55
N ASN A 121 -13.15 -8.19 11.53
CA ASN A 121 -14.22 -8.00 12.51
C ASN A 121 -15.36 -9.01 12.40
N LYS A 122 -15.38 -9.85 11.36
CA LYS A 122 -16.39 -10.91 11.15
C LYS A 122 -15.90 -12.31 11.53
N LEU A 123 -14.64 -12.43 11.95
CA LEU A 123 -14.05 -13.67 12.48
C LEU A 123 -14.54 -13.91 13.91
#